data_AF-A0A7S3TVE9-F1
#
_entry.id   AF-A0A7S3TVE9-F1
#
_cell.length_a   1.000
_cell.length_b   1.000
_cell.length_c   1.000
_cell.angle_alpha   90.00
_cell.angle_beta   90.00
_cell.angle_gamma   90.00
#
_symmetry.space_group_name_H-M   'P 1'
#
loop_
_entity.id
_entity.type
_entity.pdbx_description
1 polymer ?
#
loop_
_entity_poly.entity_id
_entity_poly.type
_entity_poly.pdbx_seq_one_letter_code
_entity_poly.pdbx_strand_id
1 'polypeptide(L)'
;AYSQKFRGASQPMPPKPALKHTWYSFVGAFTGISVLGLLHDYLVVPYTPEVLLVGAFGAQAVVVFSAWKTPLAQPRNVIGGNTIAGFMGVLTYTILNAIG
;
A
#
# COMPACT_ATOMS: atom_id res chain seq x y z
N ALA A 1 20.49 21.77 16.38
CA ALA A 1 19.15 21.41 16.89
C ALA A 1 18.35 20.68 15.81
N TYR A 2 18.49 19.35 15.70
CA TYR A 2 17.81 18.52 14.70
C TYR A 2 16.27 18.62 14.77
N SER A 3 15.74 18.96 15.94
CA SER A 3 14.33 19.24 16.21
C SER A 3 13.73 20.38 15.37
N GLN A 4 14.54 21.28 14.80
CA GLN A 4 14.04 22.29 13.87
C GLN A 4 13.62 21.70 12.51
N LYS A 5 14.10 20.51 12.12
CA LYS A 5 13.70 19.83 10.88
C LYS A 5 12.21 19.46 10.87
N PHE A 6 11.64 19.14 12.03
CA PHE A 6 10.22 18.81 12.18
C PHE A 6 9.29 20.04 12.10
N ARG A 7 9.83 21.26 12.13
CA ARG A 7 9.04 22.51 12.01
C ARG A 7 8.69 22.85 10.56
N GLY A 8 9.13 22.01 9.60
CA GLY A 8 8.94 22.23 8.17
C GLY A 8 10.02 23.15 7.60
N ALA A 9 10.53 22.83 6.42
CA ALA A 9 11.62 23.55 5.76
C ALA A 9 11.15 24.88 5.11
N SER A 10 10.46 25.72 5.88
CA SER A 10 9.95 27.05 5.45
C SER A 10 9.10 27.05 4.18
N GLN A 11 8.61 25.88 3.75
CA GLN A 11 7.73 25.75 2.60
C GLN A 11 6.28 26.02 2.99
N PRO A 12 5.49 26.67 2.11
CA PRO A 12 4.06 26.85 2.34
C PRO A 12 3.39 25.50 2.57
N MET A 13 2.57 25.41 3.61
CA MET A 13 1.84 24.18 3.94
C MET A 13 0.93 23.81 2.76
N PRO A 14 0.90 22.54 2.34
CA PRO A 14 -0.07 22.08 1.37
C PRO A 14 -1.50 22.40 1.85
N PRO A 15 -2.40 22.83 0.95
CA PRO A 15 -3.78 23.11 1.34
C PRO A 15 -4.41 21.86 1.96
N LYS A 16 -5.04 22.04 3.13
CA LYS A 16 -5.69 20.93 3.85
C LYS A 16 -6.77 20.32 2.95
N PRO A 17 -6.77 18.99 2.74
CA PRO A 17 -7.83 18.35 1.97
C PRO A 17 -9.17 18.52 2.68
N ALA A 18 -10.24 18.73 1.90
CA ALA A 18 -11.58 18.85 2.43
C ALA A 18 -12.00 17.54 3.13
N LEU A 19 -12.59 17.65 4.32
CA LEU A 19 -13.04 16.48 5.10
C LEU A 19 -13.99 15.56 4.31
N LYS A 20 -14.84 16.17 3.45
CA LYS A 20 -15.70 15.43 2.53
C LYS A 20 -14.89 14.49 1.63
N HIS A 21 -13.80 14.97 1.04
CA HIS A 21 -12.93 14.16 0.19
C HIS A 21 -12.27 13.03 0.98
N THR A 22 -11.74 13.34 2.18
CA THR A 22 -11.15 12.33 3.07
C THR A 22 -12.13 11.22 3.42
N TRP A 23 -13.39 11.56 3.71
CA TRP A 23 -14.43 10.59 4.01
C TRP A 23 -14.73 9.67 2.83
N TYR A 24 -14.92 10.22 1.62
CA TYR A 24 -15.15 9.39 0.43
C TYR A 24 -13.96 8.49 0.10
N SER A 25 -12.72 9.00 0.24
CA SER A 25 -11.52 8.19 0.05
C SER A 25 -11.39 7.08 1.09
N PHE A 26 -11.78 7.34 2.36
CA PHE A 26 -11.79 6.32 3.41
C PHE A 26 -12.81 5.21 3.10
N VAL A 27 -14.05 5.58 2.79
CA VAL A 27 -15.10 4.61 2.44
C VAL A 27 -14.71 3.81 1.20
N GLY A 28 -14.13 4.46 0.18
CA GLY A 28 -13.63 3.78 -1.01
C GLY A 28 -12.50 2.80 -0.71
N ALA A 29 -11.50 3.21 0.08
CA ALA A 29 -10.40 2.34 0.49
C ALA A 29 -10.87 1.15 1.32
N PHE A 30 -11.73 1.39 2.30
CA PHE A 30 -12.29 0.35 3.17
C PHE A 30 -13.11 -0.65 2.34
N THR A 31 -14.05 -0.17 1.54
CA THR A 31 -14.88 -1.05 0.69
C THR A 31 -14.02 -1.82 -0.31
N GLY A 32 -13.05 -1.17 -0.95
CA GLY A 32 -12.16 -1.81 -1.91
C GLY A 32 -11.33 -2.94 -1.30
N ILE A 33 -10.67 -2.70 -0.16
CA ILE A 33 -9.86 -3.73 0.50
C ILE A 33 -10.74 -4.83 1.11
N SER A 34 -11.94 -4.52 1.61
CA SER A 34 -12.89 -5.53 2.09
C SER A 34 -13.37 -6.45 0.96
N VAL A 35 -13.70 -5.92 -0.21
CA VAL A 35 -14.07 -6.73 -1.38
C VAL A 35 -12.91 -7.60 -1.82
N LEU A 36 -11.68 -7.07 -1.84
CA LEU A 36 -10.49 -7.87 -2.14
C LEU A 36 -10.26 -9.00 -1.13
N GLY A 37 -10.50 -8.75 0.17
CA GLY A 37 -10.45 -9.78 1.21
C GLY A 37 -11.49 -10.88 1.00
N LEU A 38 -12.75 -10.51 0.76
CA LEU A 38 -13.81 -11.49 0.45
C LEU A 38 -13.50 -12.31 -0.81
N LEU A 39 -12.90 -11.67 -1.82
CA LEU A 39 -12.49 -12.35 -3.03
C LEU A 39 -11.32 -13.31 -2.79
N HIS A 40 -10.37 -12.94 -1.93
CA HIS A 40 -9.26 -13.81 -1.50
C HIS A 40 -9.79 -15.04 -0.76
N ASP A 41 -10.73 -14.86 0.18
CA ASP A 41 -11.37 -15.97 0.90
C ASP A 41 -12.12 -16.93 -0.05
N TYR A 42 -12.80 -16.41 -1.06
CA TYR A 42 -13.60 -17.25 -1.96
C TYR A 42 -12.76 -17.91 -3.07
N LEU A 43 -11.78 -17.20 -3.64
CA LEU A 43 -11.03 -17.66 -4.82
C LEU A 43 -9.66 -18.25 -4.52
N VAL A 44 -9.04 -17.91 -3.38
CA VAL A 44 -7.64 -18.29 -3.12
C VAL A 44 -7.54 -19.31 -2.00
N VAL A 45 -8.20 -19.07 -0.87
CA VAL A 45 -8.17 -19.97 0.30
C VAL A 45 -8.49 -21.45 -0.03
N PRO A 46 -9.42 -21.78 -0.96
CA PRO A 46 -9.66 -23.18 -1.33
C PRO A 46 -8.50 -23.88 -2.04
N TYR A 47 -7.60 -23.12 -2.67
CA TYR A 47 -6.50 -23.66 -3.48
C TYR A 47 -5.14 -23.50 -2.81
N THR A 48 -4.96 -22.45 -2.02
CA THR A 48 -3.76 -22.19 -1.24
C THR A 48 -4.12 -21.60 0.12
N PRO A 49 -3.60 -22.14 1.24
CA PRO A 49 -3.82 -21.58 2.57
C PRO A 49 -3.05 -20.26 2.81
N GLU A 50 -2.39 -19.73 1.79
CA GLU A 50 -1.48 -18.60 1.91
C GLU A 50 -2.22 -17.26 1.96
N VAL A 51 -1.88 -16.46 2.96
CA VAL A 51 -2.42 -15.11 3.14
C VAL A 51 -1.70 -14.15 2.20
N LEU A 52 -2.29 -13.90 1.03
CA LEU A 52 -1.75 -12.96 0.04
C LEU A 52 -2.00 -11.50 0.43
N LEU A 53 -3.07 -11.23 1.20
CA LEU A 53 -3.42 -9.90 1.67
C LEU A 53 -2.71 -9.58 3.01
N VAL A 54 -1.46 -9.14 2.92
CA VAL A 54 -0.70 -8.65 4.09
C VAL A 54 -1.22 -7.28 4.54
N GLY A 55 -1.20 -7.01 5.86
CA GLY A 55 -1.72 -5.75 6.43
C GLY A 55 -1.17 -4.45 5.82
N ALA A 56 0.03 -4.49 5.24
CA ALA A 56 0.62 -3.37 4.50
C ALA A 56 -0.26 -2.89 3.31
N PHE A 57 -1.04 -3.79 2.69
CA PHE A 57 -1.97 -3.43 1.62
C PHE A 57 -3.12 -2.55 2.09
N GLY A 58 -3.48 -2.58 3.39
CA GLY A 58 -4.46 -1.65 3.96
C GLY A 58 -3.98 -0.20 3.92
N ALA A 59 -2.73 0.06 4.30
CA ALA A 59 -2.12 1.38 4.20
C ALA A 59 -1.99 1.83 2.73
N GLN A 60 -1.59 0.92 1.84
CA GLN A 60 -1.51 1.18 0.41
C GLN A 60 -2.87 1.55 -0.19
N ALA A 61 -3.95 0.86 0.19
CA ALA A 61 -5.30 1.18 -0.28
C ALA A 61 -5.68 2.62 0.09
N VAL A 62 -5.44 3.06 1.33
CA VAL A 62 -5.71 4.44 1.72
C VAL A 62 -4.91 5.43 0.87
N VAL A 63 -3.63 5.17 0.58
CA VAL A 63 -2.81 6.05 -0.27
C VAL A 63 -3.34 6.12 -1.70
N VAL A 64 -3.73 4.99 -2.29
CA VAL A 64 -4.28 4.92 -3.64
C VAL A 64 -5.59 5.73 -3.75
N PHE A 65 -6.50 5.58 -2.79
CA PHE A 65 -7.80 6.26 -2.82
C PHE A 65 -7.76 7.72 -2.36
N SER A 66 -6.86 8.09 -1.43
CA SER A 66 -6.77 9.47 -0.91
C SER A 66 -5.84 10.37 -1.73
N ALA A 67 -4.81 9.80 -2.36
CA ALA A 67 -3.71 10.53 -2.95
C ALA A 67 -3.36 10.02 -4.36
N TRP A 68 -4.37 9.69 -5.17
CA TRP A 68 -4.22 9.11 -6.52
C TRP A 68 -3.33 9.92 -7.49
N LYS A 69 -3.25 11.24 -7.32
CA LYS A 69 -2.39 12.12 -8.15
C LYS A 69 -0.90 12.03 -7.78
N THR A 70 -0.58 11.45 -6.63
CA THR A 70 0.81 11.36 -6.19
C THR A 70 1.56 10.32 -7.01
N PRO A 71 2.87 10.50 -7.23
CA PRO A 71 3.68 9.52 -7.97
C PRO A 71 3.66 8.12 -7.32
N LEU A 72 3.44 8.05 -6.00
CA LEU A 72 3.39 6.80 -5.24
C LEU A 72 2.13 5.97 -5.52
N ALA A 73 0.99 6.64 -5.72
CA ALA A 73 -0.29 6.01 -6.01
C ALA A 73 -0.48 5.64 -7.48
N GLN A 74 0.46 6.04 -8.36
CA GLN A 74 0.39 5.70 -9.77
C GLN A 74 0.48 4.18 -9.98
N PRO A 75 -0.30 3.61 -10.91
CA PRO A 75 -0.41 2.16 -11.09
C PRO A 75 0.94 1.51 -11.38
N ARG A 76 1.83 2.21 -12.09
CA ARG A 76 3.19 1.74 -12.36
C ARG A 76 4.00 1.48 -11.09
N ASN A 77 3.85 2.32 -10.07
CA ASN A 77 4.62 2.21 -8.83
C ASN A 77 4.00 1.17 -7.90
N VAL A 78 2.66 1.11 -7.87
CA VAL A 78 1.93 0.11 -7.08
C VAL A 78 2.19 -1.29 -7.64
N ILE A 79 1.97 -1.52 -8.93
CA ILE A 79 2.14 -2.85 -9.52
C ILE A 79 3.62 -3.18 -9.66
N GLY A 80 4.39 -2.32 -10.34
CA GLY A 80 5.81 -2.58 -10.59
C GLY A 80 6.64 -2.65 -9.32
N GLY A 81 6.39 -1.76 -8.36
CA GLY A 81 7.11 -1.75 -7.08
C GLY A 81 6.84 -3.00 -6.25
N ASN A 82 5.58 -3.41 -6.11
CA ASN A 82 5.24 -4.64 -5.39
C ASN A 82 5.77 -5.90 -6.10
N THR A 83 5.75 -5.94 -7.44
CA THR A 83 6.32 -7.05 -8.21
C THR A 83 7.83 -7.17 -7.99
N ILE A 84 8.58 -6.06 -8.06
CA ILE A 84 10.03 -6.07 -7.82
C ILE A 84 10.33 -6.45 -6.37
N ALA A 85 9.57 -5.92 -5.41
CA ALA A 85 9.73 -6.26 -3.99
C ALA A 85 9.48 -7.76 -3.73
N GLY A 86 8.42 -8.32 -4.30
CA GLY A 86 8.12 -9.74 -4.24
C GLY A 86 9.21 -10.60 -4.89
N PHE A 87 9.67 -10.21 -6.08
CA PHE A 87 10.77 -10.89 -6.78
C PHE A 87 12.05 -10.92 -5.95
N MET A 88 12.44 -9.77 -5.38
CA MET A 88 13.62 -9.70 -4.51
C MET A 88 13.44 -10.55 -3.24
N GLY A 89 12.26 -10.56 -2.64
CA GLY A 89 11.94 -11.42 -1.49
C GLY A 89 12.13 -12.90 -1.80
N VAL A 90 11.56 -13.38 -2.91
CA VAL A 90 11.70 -14.77 -3.36
C VAL A 90 13.14 -15.09 -3.73
N LEU A 91 13.85 -14.16 -4.37
CA LEU A 91 15.26 -14.31 -4.72
C LEU A 91 16.12 -14.50 -3.46
N THR A 92 15.96 -13.63 -2.46
CA THR A 92 16.67 -13.75 -1.18
C THR A 92 16.33 -15.03 -0.45
N TYR A 93 15.04 -15.40 -0.39
CA TYR A 93 14.61 -16.68 0.20
C TYR A 93 15.26 -17.88 -0.49
N THR A 94 15.24 -17.91 -1.83
CA THR A 94 15.84 -19.00 -2.63
C THR A 94 17.34 -19.11 -2.41
N ILE A 95 18.06 -17.97 -2.40
CA ILE A 95 19.51 -17.95 -2.15
C ILE A 95 19.82 -18.46 -0.74
N LEU A 96 19.08 -17.99 0.26
CA LEU A 96 19.30 -18.42 1.64
C LEU A 96 19.06 -19.93 1.80
N ASN A 97 17.94 -20.43 1.26
CA ASN A 97 17.60 -21.85 1.28
C ASN A 97 18.60 -22.73 0.50
N ALA A 98 19.26 -22.18 -0.52
CA ALA A 98 20.31 -22.90 -1.25
C ALA A 98 21.63 -22.99 -0.48
N ILE A 99 21.86 -22.09 0.48
CA ILE A 99 23.09 -22.02 1.29
C ILE A 99 22.93 -22.80 2.61
N GLY A 100 21.70 -23.00 3.11
CA GLY A 100 21.41 -23.83 4.29
C GLY A 100 19.98 -23.74 4.79
#